data_AF-A0A951WCG2-F1
#
_entry.id   AF-A0A951WCG2-F1
#
_cell.length_a   1.000
_cell.length_b   1.000
_cell.length_c   1.000
_cell.angle_alpha   90.00
_cell.angle_beta   90.00
_cell.angle_gamma   90.00
#
_symmetry.space_group_name_H-M   'P 1'
#
loop_
_entity.id
_entity.type
_entity.pdbx_description
1 polymer ?
#
loop_
_entity_poly.entity_id
_entity_poly.type
_entity_poly.pdbx_seq_one_letter_code
_entity_poly.pdbx_strand_id
1 'polypeptide(L)'
;MDLHKVENLDNLKISLNFPIGNFFFRISTEELRLNEIDIEIFNVITKGHIFLLKYVGNETFQFIHSSESSGTWISEVRANELSLSKEISFGLIWANNKCSLFVELDRKKDKSFFSEGTKQKFHYRIFKNGILKIGDDNIKVDEVRINYGGEILEPNAKESWENIKEAVEILVDGFEKRNFQHEIIQSNITLTTIITGFEQYNKKRPIELYNEGINCDLQKLRKRILSKNENELLEKELISFEDQNDKDDLIFKFLLKRINFQNFKDCNDFFKFGFNISFYEIKIPQNTIEEIRKIIEYRHRIVHVSPLLTILNFDEPGKRPIFNSINFVKESLNKMDCLIQAIHEQTLTKGND
;
A
#
# COMPACT_ATOMS: atom_id res chain seq x y z
N MET A 1 14.71 24.00 -2.00
CA MET A 1 15.24 24.92 -0.96
C MET A 1 16.33 24.18 -0.21
N ASP A 2 17.46 24.82 0.12
CA ASP A 2 18.55 24.16 0.86
C ASP A 2 18.08 23.82 2.29
N LEU A 3 17.96 22.52 2.56
CA LEU A 3 17.55 21.92 3.83
C LEU A 3 18.52 22.23 5.01
N HIS A 4 19.56 23.04 4.80
CA HIS A 4 20.62 23.33 5.79
C HIS A 4 20.17 24.13 7.02
N LYS A 5 18.88 24.48 7.13
CA LYS A 5 18.37 25.39 8.18
C LYS A 5 17.54 24.72 9.26
N VAL A 6 17.24 23.43 9.12
CA VAL A 6 16.59 22.66 10.18
C VAL A 6 17.68 22.02 11.04
N GLU A 7 17.78 22.44 12.31
CA GLU A 7 18.64 21.75 13.28
C GLU A 7 18.27 20.26 13.33
N ASN A 8 19.28 19.37 13.38
CA ASN A 8 19.12 17.91 13.40
C ASN A 8 18.56 17.27 12.12
N LEU A 9 18.91 17.80 10.93
CA LEU A 9 18.47 17.23 9.66
C LEU A 9 18.80 15.75 9.46
N ASP A 10 19.94 15.28 9.98
CA ASP A 10 20.33 13.88 9.88
C ASP A 10 19.41 12.99 10.74
N ASN A 11 19.00 13.47 11.91
CA ASN A 11 18.00 12.78 12.73
C ASN A 11 16.62 12.77 12.07
N LEU A 12 16.24 13.88 11.41
CA LEU A 12 15.02 13.93 10.60
C LEU A 12 15.04 12.82 9.53
N LYS A 13 16.12 12.74 8.74
CA LYS A 13 16.24 11.74 7.67
C LYS A 13 16.17 10.31 8.21
N ILE A 14 16.77 10.04 9.38
CA ILE A 14 16.69 8.73 10.01
C ILE A 14 15.26 8.42 10.45
N SER A 15 14.60 9.35 11.15
CA SER A 15 13.22 9.14 11.63
C SER A 15 12.23 8.96 10.47
N LEU A 16 12.39 9.72 9.38
CA LEU A 16 11.49 9.65 8.22
C LEU A 16 11.60 8.35 7.42
N ASN A 17 12.63 7.52 7.65
CA ASN A 17 12.75 6.21 7.00
C ASN A 17 11.73 5.18 7.51
N PHE A 18 10.95 5.53 8.53
CA PHE A 18 9.99 4.65 9.15
C PHE A 18 8.55 5.10 8.85
N PRO A 19 7.62 4.13 8.69
CA PRO A 19 6.20 4.40 8.42
C PRO A 19 5.48 5.11 9.57
N ILE A 20 6.08 5.07 10.77
CA ILE A 20 5.56 5.64 12.01
C ILE A 20 6.68 6.41 12.67
N GLY A 21 6.38 7.63 13.09
CA GLY A 21 7.37 8.44 13.75
C GLY A 21 6.81 9.76 14.26
N ASN A 22 7.68 10.44 14.97
CA ASN A 22 7.48 11.84 15.32
C ASN A 22 8.80 12.58 15.14
N PHE A 23 8.70 13.87 14.89
CA PHE A 23 9.87 14.72 14.76
C PHE A 23 9.57 16.12 15.27
N PHE A 24 10.52 16.68 16.01
CA PHE A 24 10.41 18.03 16.56
C PHE A 24 11.60 18.87 16.12
N PHE A 25 11.33 20.08 15.65
CA PHE A 25 12.37 21.02 15.23
C PHE A 25 11.90 22.46 15.39
N ARG A 26 12.85 23.39 15.24
CA ARG A 26 12.60 24.82 15.30
C ARG A 26 13.11 25.51 14.05
N ILE A 27 12.44 26.59 13.68
CA ILE A 27 12.85 27.49 12.59
C ILE A 27 12.65 28.94 13.05
N SER A 28 13.57 29.82 12.64
CA SER A 28 13.43 31.27 12.84
C SER A 28 12.42 31.86 11.86
N THR A 29 11.53 32.74 12.31
CA THR A 29 10.52 33.38 11.45
C THR A 29 11.12 34.27 10.36
N GLU A 30 12.31 34.80 10.58
CA GLU A 30 13.08 35.53 9.56
C GLU A 30 13.42 34.63 8.35
N GLU A 31 13.60 33.33 8.59
CA GLU A 31 13.93 32.36 7.55
C GLU A 31 12.70 31.91 6.76
N LEU A 32 11.52 31.96 7.39
CA LEU A 32 10.27 31.51 6.78
C LEU A 32 9.72 32.49 5.75
N ARG A 33 10.20 33.74 5.67
CA ARG A 33 9.71 34.74 4.70
C ARG A 33 8.18 34.80 4.58
N LEU A 34 7.47 34.85 5.72
CA LEU A 34 5.99 34.75 5.84
C LEU A 34 5.15 35.75 5.01
N ASN A 35 5.78 36.63 4.23
CA ASN A 35 5.14 37.52 3.27
C ASN A 35 4.91 36.85 1.89
N GLU A 36 5.51 35.69 1.63
CA GLU A 36 5.32 34.91 0.39
C GLU A 36 4.08 33.99 0.50
N ILE A 37 3.28 33.93 -0.57
CA ILE A 37 1.95 33.29 -0.58
C ILE A 37 2.03 31.78 -0.31
N ASP A 38 3.06 31.11 -0.81
CA ASP A 38 3.28 29.67 -0.63
C ASP A 38 4.76 29.38 -0.42
N ILE A 39 5.10 28.75 0.71
CA ILE A 39 6.48 28.53 1.14
C ILE A 39 6.64 27.07 1.51
N GLU A 40 7.46 26.34 0.75
CA GLU A 40 7.87 24.99 1.11
C GLU A 40 8.96 25.06 2.20
N ILE A 41 8.63 24.61 3.40
CA ILE A 41 9.57 24.57 4.53
C ILE A 41 10.52 23.39 4.36
N PHE A 42 9.96 22.22 4.08
CA PHE A 42 10.73 21.07 3.61
C PHE A 42 9.87 20.13 2.78
N ASN A 43 10.53 19.39 1.90
CA ASN A 43 9.97 18.30 1.11
C ASN A 43 10.99 17.16 1.10
N VAL A 44 10.67 16.09 1.82
CA VAL A 44 11.53 14.92 1.95
C VAL A 44 10.80 13.72 1.38
N ILE A 45 11.48 13.06 0.43
CA ILE A 45 11.07 11.78 -0.11
C ILE A 45 12.05 10.74 0.42
N THR A 46 11.55 9.74 1.12
CA THR A 46 12.38 8.62 1.56
C THR A 46 11.54 7.37 1.69
N LYS A 47 12.11 6.21 1.30
CA LYS A 47 11.49 4.89 1.44
C LYS A 47 9.98 4.92 1.10
N GLY A 48 9.60 5.32 -0.11
CA GLY A 48 8.18 5.32 -0.52
C GLY A 48 7.27 6.35 0.18
N HIS A 49 7.79 7.15 1.11
CA HIS A 49 7.08 8.20 1.81
C HIS A 49 7.40 9.59 1.26
N ILE A 50 6.38 10.45 1.30
CA ILE A 50 6.50 11.89 1.02
C ILE A 50 6.10 12.63 2.30
N PHE A 51 7.00 13.50 2.74
CA PHE A 51 6.78 14.40 3.86
C PHE A 51 6.97 15.82 3.38
N LEU A 52 5.90 16.62 3.42
CA LEU A 52 5.90 18.00 2.97
C LEU A 52 5.32 18.88 4.07
N LEU A 53 6.12 19.82 4.57
CA LEU A 53 5.63 20.92 5.38
C LEU A 53 5.71 22.20 4.57
N LYS A 54 4.59 22.89 4.46
CA LYS A 54 4.51 24.15 3.74
C LYS A 54 3.62 25.16 4.48
N TYR A 55 3.87 26.42 4.22
CA TYR A 55 3.03 27.54 4.60
C TYR A 55 2.24 27.98 3.36
N VAL A 56 0.92 28.04 3.46
CA VAL A 56 0.01 28.24 2.33
C VAL A 56 -0.94 29.41 2.60
N GLY A 57 -1.14 30.23 1.57
CA GLY A 57 -2.10 31.34 1.57
C GLY A 57 -1.84 32.39 2.66
N ASN A 58 -0.59 32.57 3.09
CA ASN A 58 -0.19 33.47 4.19
C ASN A 58 -0.87 33.20 5.54
N GLU A 59 -1.46 32.01 5.73
CA GLU A 59 -2.35 31.80 6.87
C GLU A 59 -2.34 30.38 7.41
N THR A 60 -1.77 29.39 6.72
CA THR A 60 -1.89 28.00 7.19
C THR A 60 -0.60 27.24 7.04
N PHE A 61 -0.13 26.62 8.11
CA PHE A 61 0.86 25.56 8.01
C PHE A 61 0.15 24.25 7.69
N GLN A 62 0.58 23.60 6.60
CA GLN A 62 0.09 22.30 6.18
C GLN A 62 1.22 21.28 6.26
N PHE A 63 1.01 20.23 7.05
CA PHE A 63 1.84 19.05 7.05
C PHE A 63 1.15 17.94 6.26
N ILE A 64 1.86 17.41 5.26
CA ILE A 64 1.39 16.38 4.35
C ILE A 64 2.29 15.15 4.54
N HIS A 65 1.64 14.01 4.77
CA HIS A 65 2.25 12.69 4.74
C HIS A 65 1.57 11.85 3.68
N SER A 66 2.35 11.22 2.80
CA SER A 66 1.81 10.30 1.79
C SER A 66 2.65 9.04 1.65
N SER A 67 2.00 7.89 1.52
CA SER A 67 2.64 6.62 1.15
C SER A 67 1.67 5.73 0.39
N GLU A 68 2.14 4.61 -0.17
CA GLU A 68 1.30 3.67 -0.91
C GLU A 68 0.28 2.98 0.01
N SER A 69 0.69 2.70 1.24
CA SER A 69 -0.11 2.15 2.35
C SER A 69 -1.10 3.15 2.93
N SER A 70 -0.63 4.33 3.34
CA SER A 70 -1.45 5.26 4.14
C SER A 70 -2.40 6.10 3.29
N GLY A 71 -2.10 6.26 1.99
CA GLY A 71 -2.68 7.29 1.14
C GLY A 71 -2.10 8.66 1.50
N THR A 72 -2.81 9.75 1.20
CA THR A 72 -2.36 11.10 1.54
C THR A 72 -3.16 11.65 2.71
N TRP A 73 -2.46 12.19 3.71
CA TRP A 73 -3.03 12.83 4.88
C TRP A 73 -2.53 14.25 5.02
N ILE A 74 -3.41 15.18 5.37
CA ILE A 74 -3.08 16.60 5.54
C ILE A 74 -3.56 17.08 6.90
N SER A 75 -2.65 17.63 7.69
CA SER A 75 -2.91 18.32 8.94
C SER A 75 -2.61 19.80 8.80
N GLU A 76 -3.52 20.65 9.31
CA GLU A 76 -3.50 22.09 9.07
C GLU A 76 -3.60 22.88 10.37
N VAL A 77 -2.72 23.86 10.55
CA VAL A 77 -2.76 24.81 11.65
C VAL A 77 -2.83 26.23 11.11
N ARG A 78 -3.87 26.98 11.48
CA ARG A 78 -4.02 28.39 11.09
C ARG A 78 -3.02 29.26 11.85
N ALA A 79 -2.26 30.02 11.08
CA ALA A 79 -1.20 30.90 11.49
C ALA A 79 -1.68 32.32 11.83
N ASN A 80 -2.95 32.64 11.61
CA ASN A 80 -3.53 33.98 11.78
C ASN A 80 -3.41 34.46 13.24
N GLU A 81 -3.31 33.53 14.18
CA GLU A 81 -3.09 33.80 15.61
C GLU A 81 -1.61 33.81 16.02
N LEU A 82 -0.70 33.50 15.09
CA LEU A 82 0.73 33.39 15.33
C LEU A 82 1.41 34.75 15.16
N SER A 83 1.09 35.70 16.05
CA SER A 83 1.68 37.03 16.01
C SER A 83 3.19 36.98 16.31
N LEU A 84 4.02 37.25 15.28
CA LEU A 84 5.42 37.72 15.33
C LEU A 84 6.33 37.07 16.39
N SER A 85 6.32 35.74 16.53
CA SER A 85 7.38 35.07 17.28
C SER A 85 8.70 35.15 16.50
N LYS A 86 9.84 35.12 17.19
CA LYS A 86 11.16 35.02 16.53
C LYS A 86 11.45 33.58 16.08
N GLU A 87 10.90 32.62 16.80
CA GLU A 87 11.07 31.19 16.56
C GLU A 87 9.71 30.49 16.58
N ILE A 88 9.59 29.46 15.75
CA ILE A 88 8.45 28.55 15.71
C ILE A 88 8.99 27.14 15.94
N SER A 89 8.37 26.41 16.87
CA SER A 89 8.61 24.98 17.05
C SER A 89 7.52 24.18 16.34
N PHE A 90 7.94 23.18 15.60
CA PHE A 90 7.05 22.24 14.92
C PHE A 90 7.20 20.86 15.56
N GLY A 91 6.07 20.21 15.80
CA GLY A 91 5.98 18.80 16.14
C GLY A 91 5.19 18.08 15.06
N LEU A 92 5.80 17.11 14.41
CA LEU A 92 5.20 16.30 13.37
C LEU A 92 4.98 14.90 13.92
N ILE A 93 3.81 14.33 13.68
CA ILE A 93 3.52 12.93 14.02
C ILE A 93 2.90 12.29 12.79
N TRP A 94 3.39 11.11 12.41
CA TRP A 94 2.83 10.34 11.32
C TRP A 94 2.73 8.87 11.67
N ALA A 95 1.73 8.22 11.09
CA ALA A 95 1.52 6.79 11.06
C ALA A 95 0.64 6.45 9.85
N ASN A 96 0.40 5.16 9.60
CA ASN A 96 -0.42 4.71 8.47
C ASN A 96 -1.85 5.27 8.46
N ASN A 97 -2.38 5.68 9.61
CA ASN A 97 -3.72 6.26 9.77
C ASN A 97 -3.72 7.58 10.54
N LYS A 98 -2.55 8.25 10.66
CA LYS A 98 -2.42 9.47 11.45
C LYS A 98 -1.43 10.41 10.78
N CYS A 99 -1.79 11.67 10.71
CA CYS A 99 -0.91 12.77 10.39
C CYS A 99 -1.27 13.88 11.38
N SER A 100 -0.32 14.46 12.09
CA SER A 100 -0.62 15.53 13.03
C SER A 100 0.46 16.59 13.00
N LEU A 101 0.02 17.83 13.13
CA LEU A 101 0.87 19.00 13.18
C LEU A 101 0.64 19.72 14.50
N PHE A 102 1.74 19.91 15.21
CA PHE A 102 1.85 20.74 16.39
C PHE A 102 2.69 21.96 16.05
N VAL A 103 2.23 23.14 16.42
CA VAL A 103 2.94 24.41 16.22
C VAL A 103 2.94 25.17 17.54
N GLU A 104 4.12 25.52 18.03
CA GLU A 104 4.30 26.29 19.25
C GLU A 104 5.14 27.53 18.97
N LEU A 105 4.68 28.67 19.49
CA LEU A 105 5.40 29.94 19.43
C LEU A 105 6.18 30.14 20.72
N ASP A 106 7.36 30.78 20.61
CA ASP A 106 8.29 31.18 21.68
C ASP A 106 7.82 30.96 23.14
N ARG A 107 8.70 30.32 23.93
CA ARG A 107 8.53 29.65 25.25
C ARG A 107 7.85 30.44 26.37
N LYS A 108 7.49 31.70 26.17
CA LYS A 108 6.93 32.59 27.19
C LYS A 108 5.41 32.74 27.15
N LYS A 109 4.70 32.10 26.22
CA LYS A 109 3.22 32.07 26.20
C LYS A 109 2.70 30.69 25.79
N ASP A 110 1.77 30.14 26.58
CA ASP A 110 1.11 28.82 26.45
C ASP A 110 0.29 28.58 25.16
N LYS A 111 0.54 29.31 24.07
CA LYS A 111 -0.19 29.12 22.82
C LYS A 111 0.49 28.06 21.97
N SER A 112 0.07 26.84 22.21
CA SER A 112 0.29 25.72 21.31
C SER A 112 -0.95 25.46 20.45
N PHE A 113 -0.71 25.08 19.21
CA PHE A 113 -1.73 24.74 18.25
C PHE A 113 -1.50 23.30 17.81
N PHE A 114 -2.58 22.54 17.75
CA PHE A 114 -2.55 21.14 17.39
C PHE A 114 -3.65 20.86 16.38
N SER A 115 -3.33 20.04 15.39
CA SER A 115 -4.28 19.60 14.38
C SER A 115 -4.07 18.12 14.11
N GLU A 116 -5.18 17.39 14.02
CA GLU A 116 -5.19 16.04 13.46
C GLU A 116 -5.56 16.13 11.99
N GLY A 117 -4.80 15.42 11.17
CA GLY A 117 -4.94 15.43 9.75
C GLY A 117 -6.10 14.59 9.26
N THR A 118 -6.58 14.94 8.08
CA THR A 118 -7.65 14.24 7.39
C THR A 118 -7.10 13.53 6.17
N LYS A 119 -7.60 12.31 5.93
CA LYS A 119 -7.25 11.53 4.72
C LYS A 119 -7.87 12.20 3.50
N GLN A 120 -7.06 12.43 2.49
CA GLN A 120 -7.46 13.06 1.24
C GLN A 120 -7.92 12.00 0.23
N LYS A 121 -8.73 12.43 -0.74
CA LYS A 121 -9.17 11.60 -1.86
C LYS A 121 -8.12 11.49 -2.97
N PHE A 122 -7.21 12.46 -3.04
CA PHE A 122 -6.10 12.42 -3.98
C PHE A 122 -4.89 11.73 -3.35
N HIS A 123 -3.96 11.30 -4.20
CA HIS A 123 -2.76 10.60 -3.78
C HIS A 123 -1.52 11.26 -4.37
N TYR A 124 -0.46 11.37 -3.57
CA TYR A 124 0.87 11.62 -4.10
C TYR A 124 1.60 10.31 -4.40
N ARG A 125 2.22 10.24 -5.58
CA ARG A 125 3.03 9.11 -6.03
C ARG A 125 4.46 9.56 -6.31
N ILE A 126 5.41 8.75 -5.85
CA ILE A 126 6.82 8.93 -6.15
C ILE A 126 7.11 8.19 -7.46
N PHE A 127 7.83 8.84 -8.36
CA PHE A 127 8.45 8.22 -9.52
C PHE A 127 9.92 8.66 -9.59
N LYS A 128 10.75 8.02 -10.39
CA LYS A 128 12.20 8.26 -10.41
C LYS A 128 12.58 9.74 -10.59
N ASN A 129 11.75 10.51 -11.29
CA ASN A 129 12.03 11.92 -11.62
C ASN A 129 11.12 12.93 -10.88
N GLY A 130 10.37 12.52 -9.84
CA GLY A 130 9.60 13.47 -9.03
C GLY A 130 8.42 12.90 -8.28
N ILE A 131 7.48 13.79 -7.97
CA ILE A 131 6.21 13.48 -7.31
C ILE A 131 5.06 13.85 -8.25
N LEU A 132 4.05 12.98 -8.34
CA LEU A 132 2.81 13.25 -9.06
C LEU A 132 1.63 13.29 -8.09
N LYS A 133 0.80 14.34 -8.16
CA LYS A 133 -0.53 14.36 -7.53
C LYS A 133 -1.54 13.71 -8.48
N ILE A 134 -2.24 12.69 -8.01
CA ILE A 134 -3.29 11.98 -8.74
C ILE A 134 -4.63 12.28 -8.09
N GLY A 135 -5.56 12.81 -8.89
CA GLY A 135 -6.91 13.14 -8.44
C GLY A 135 -7.00 14.50 -7.74
N ASP A 136 -8.23 14.82 -7.35
CA ASP A 136 -8.56 16.01 -6.56
C ASP A 136 -9.90 15.78 -5.83
N ASP A 137 -10.32 16.71 -4.97
CA ASP A 137 -11.53 16.55 -4.14
C ASP A 137 -12.81 16.20 -4.93
N ASN A 138 -12.85 16.60 -6.21
CA ASN A 138 -13.97 16.42 -7.14
C ASN A 138 -13.64 15.56 -8.36
N ILE A 139 -12.46 14.92 -8.42
CA ILE A 139 -12.04 14.10 -9.56
C ILE A 139 -11.75 12.69 -9.05
N LYS A 140 -12.67 11.76 -9.31
CA LYS A 140 -12.40 10.32 -9.17
C LYS A 140 -11.47 9.93 -10.31
N VAL A 141 -10.31 9.38 -9.98
CA VAL A 141 -9.39 8.80 -10.94
C VAL A 141 -9.31 7.32 -10.64
N ASP A 142 -9.83 6.48 -11.54
CA ASP A 142 -9.96 5.04 -11.30
C ASP A 142 -8.61 4.33 -11.45
N GLU A 143 -7.98 4.48 -12.61
CA GLU A 143 -6.69 3.86 -12.90
C GLU A 143 -5.74 4.86 -13.54
N VAL A 144 -4.60 5.10 -12.90
CA VAL A 144 -3.49 5.85 -13.47
C VAL A 144 -2.40 4.89 -13.88
N ARG A 145 -2.12 4.86 -15.18
CA ARG A 145 -0.89 4.30 -15.72
C ARG A 145 -0.15 5.35 -16.50
N ILE A 146 1.01 5.74 -16.00
CA ILE A 146 1.84 6.75 -16.66
C ILE A 146 3.14 6.08 -17.04
N ASN A 147 3.41 6.04 -18.34
CA ASN A 147 4.73 5.67 -18.85
C ASN A 147 5.53 6.95 -19.10
N TYR A 148 6.53 7.20 -18.26
CA TYR A 148 7.42 8.34 -18.42
C TYR A 148 8.88 7.89 -18.32
N GLY A 149 9.64 8.04 -19.41
CA GLY A 149 11.04 7.63 -19.45
C GLY A 149 11.26 6.11 -19.30
N GLY A 150 10.25 5.29 -19.65
CA GLY A 150 10.30 3.83 -19.52
C GLY A 150 9.87 3.30 -18.15
N GLU A 151 9.55 4.16 -17.20
CA GLU A 151 8.95 3.80 -15.92
C GLU A 151 7.43 3.83 -16.04
N ILE A 152 6.76 2.78 -15.54
CA ILE A 152 5.30 2.70 -15.49
C ILE A 152 4.89 2.93 -14.04
N LEU A 153 4.24 4.06 -13.79
CA LEU A 153 3.52 4.26 -12.53
C LEU A 153 2.26 3.40 -12.56
N GLU A 154 2.14 2.46 -11.64
CA GLU A 154 0.98 1.58 -11.52
C GLU A 154 0.14 1.94 -10.29
N PRO A 155 -1.14 1.54 -10.25
CA PRO A 155 -1.94 1.63 -9.03
C PRO A 155 -1.31 0.82 -7.89
N ASN A 156 -1.49 1.25 -6.65
CA ASN A 156 -1.09 0.45 -5.49
C ASN A 156 -1.94 -0.84 -5.40
N ALA A 157 -1.59 -1.75 -4.50
CA ALA A 157 -2.22 -3.03 -4.28
C ALA A 157 -3.70 -2.83 -3.91
N LYS A 158 -3.98 -1.85 -3.05
CA LYS A 158 -5.33 -1.55 -2.57
C LYS A 158 -6.23 -1.04 -3.68
N GLU A 159 -5.80 -0.05 -4.44
CA GLU A 159 -6.44 0.48 -5.64
C GLU A 159 -6.62 -0.63 -6.68
N SER A 160 -5.59 -1.44 -6.93
CA SER A 160 -5.68 -2.57 -7.86
C SER A 160 -6.79 -3.54 -7.46
N TRP A 161 -6.99 -3.78 -6.16
CA TRP A 161 -8.07 -4.62 -5.66
C TRP A 161 -9.44 -3.95 -5.77
N GLU A 162 -9.58 -2.68 -5.41
CA GLU A 162 -10.85 -1.95 -5.55
C GLU A 162 -11.26 -1.85 -7.04
N ASN A 163 -10.31 -1.65 -7.95
CA ASN A 163 -10.57 -1.66 -9.39
C ASN A 163 -11.06 -3.03 -9.88
N ILE A 164 -10.55 -4.13 -9.31
CA ILE A 164 -11.06 -5.48 -9.60
C ILE A 164 -12.47 -5.66 -9.05
N LYS A 165 -12.78 -5.14 -7.86
CA LYS A 165 -14.15 -5.18 -7.32
C LYS A 165 -15.13 -4.44 -8.22
N GLU A 166 -14.79 -3.22 -8.63
CA GLU A 166 -15.61 -2.42 -9.55
C GLU A 166 -15.79 -3.15 -10.89
N ALA A 167 -14.73 -3.75 -11.44
CA ALA A 167 -14.83 -4.56 -12.65
C ALA A 167 -15.73 -5.80 -12.48
N VAL A 168 -15.65 -6.47 -11.33
CA VAL A 168 -16.51 -7.62 -11.00
C VAL A 168 -17.97 -7.19 -10.87
N GLU A 169 -18.24 -6.07 -10.22
CA GLU A 169 -19.60 -5.50 -10.11
C GLU A 169 -20.18 -5.19 -11.49
N ILE A 170 -19.42 -4.56 -12.38
CA ILE A 170 -19.82 -4.32 -13.78
C ILE A 170 -20.09 -5.63 -14.52
N LEU A 171 -19.22 -6.63 -14.36
CA LEU A 171 -19.38 -7.96 -14.99
C LEU A 171 -20.63 -8.68 -14.48
N VAL A 172 -21.01 -8.47 -13.23
CA VAL A 172 -22.19 -9.06 -12.60
C VAL A 172 -23.47 -8.32 -12.99
N ASP A 173 -23.43 -6.98 -13.03
CA ASP A 173 -24.59 -6.12 -13.31
C ASP A 173 -24.93 -6.02 -14.81
N GLY A 174 -23.95 -6.21 -15.70
CA GLY A 174 -24.18 -6.31 -17.14
C GLY A 174 -25.06 -7.50 -17.58
N PHE A 175 -25.57 -8.27 -16.62
CA PHE A 175 -26.43 -9.42 -16.80
C PHE A 175 -27.91 -9.04 -16.79
N GLU A 176 -28.43 -8.58 -17.92
CA GLU A 176 -29.87 -8.63 -18.19
C GLU A 176 -30.19 -9.64 -19.30
N LYS A 177 -30.92 -10.71 -18.95
CA LYS A 177 -31.61 -11.65 -19.85
C LYS A 177 -30.75 -12.46 -20.83
N ARG A 178 -30.01 -13.48 -20.36
CA ARG A 178 -29.43 -14.52 -21.23
C ARG A 178 -29.58 -15.94 -20.67
N ASN A 179 -29.43 -16.95 -21.53
CA ASN A 179 -29.61 -18.37 -21.21
C ASN A 179 -28.54 -18.91 -20.22
N PHE A 180 -28.80 -20.09 -19.65
CA PHE A 180 -27.95 -20.73 -18.62
C PHE A 180 -26.45 -20.80 -18.98
N GLN A 181 -26.11 -21.12 -20.23
CA GLN A 181 -24.71 -21.23 -20.66
C GLN A 181 -23.95 -19.91 -20.55
N HIS A 182 -24.61 -18.79 -20.84
CA HIS A 182 -24.00 -17.47 -20.67
C HIS A 182 -23.73 -17.16 -19.19
N GLU A 183 -24.65 -17.52 -18.28
CA GLU A 183 -24.42 -17.36 -16.84
C GLU A 183 -23.18 -18.13 -16.39
N ILE A 184 -23.05 -19.40 -16.80
CA ILE A 184 -21.87 -20.22 -16.45
C ILE A 184 -20.57 -19.59 -16.94
N ILE A 185 -20.50 -19.17 -18.21
CA ILE A 185 -19.30 -18.53 -18.76
C ILE A 185 -18.99 -17.24 -18.00
N GLN A 186 -20.00 -16.39 -17.80
CA GLN A 186 -19.83 -15.11 -17.13
C GLN A 186 -19.35 -15.29 -15.70
N SER A 187 -19.97 -16.21 -14.94
CA SER A 187 -19.55 -16.52 -13.59
C SER A 187 -18.13 -17.07 -13.55
N ASN A 188 -17.72 -17.89 -14.53
CA ASN A 188 -16.37 -18.47 -14.60
C ASN A 188 -15.31 -17.40 -14.89
N ILE A 189 -15.59 -16.50 -15.84
CA ILE A 189 -14.73 -15.35 -16.14
C ILE A 189 -14.63 -14.44 -14.90
N THR A 190 -15.75 -14.11 -14.28
CA THR A 190 -15.78 -13.24 -13.11
C THR A 190 -15.03 -13.83 -11.93
N LEU A 191 -15.18 -15.14 -11.66
CA LEU A 191 -14.41 -15.83 -10.63
C LEU A 191 -12.91 -15.80 -10.92
N THR A 192 -12.52 -15.98 -12.19
CA THR A 192 -11.12 -15.85 -12.61
C THR A 192 -10.60 -14.43 -12.38
N THR A 193 -11.40 -13.40 -12.67
CA THR A 193 -11.06 -11.99 -12.41
C THR A 193 -10.84 -11.72 -10.92
N ILE A 194 -11.69 -12.25 -10.03
CA ILE A 194 -11.52 -12.14 -8.57
C ILE A 194 -10.16 -12.71 -8.14
N ILE A 195 -9.80 -13.89 -8.66
CA ILE A 195 -8.56 -14.58 -8.28
C ILE A 195 -7.33 -13.86 -8.88
N THR A 196 -7.46 -13.28 -10.06
CA THR A 196 -6.45 -12.37 -10.61
C THR A 196 -6.27 -11.14 -9.72
N GLY A 197 -7.34 -10.55 -9.18
CA GLY A 197 -7.22 -9.45 -8.21
C GLY A 197 -6.49 -9.85 -6.94
N PHE A 198 -6.78 -11.04 -6.40
CA PHE A 198 -6.03 -11.60 -5.27
C PHE A 198 -4.53 -11.74 -5.60
N GLU A 199 -4.19 -12.31 -6.76
CA GLU A 199 -2.80 -12.46 -7.22
C GLU A 199 -2.09 -11.10 -7.32
N GLN A 200 -2.72 -10.12 -7.98
CA GLN A 200 -2.14 -8.79 -8.17
C GLN A 200 -1.93 -8.07 -6.84
N TYR A 201 -2.91 -8.14 -5.93
CA TYR A 201 -2.77 -7.57 -4.60
C TYR A 201 -1.58 -8.20 -3.86
N ASN A 202 -1.52 -9.53 -3.79
CA ASN A 202 -0.49 -10.24 -3.04
C ASN A 202 0.91 -10.11 -3.66
N LYS A 203 0.99 -9.84 -4.97
CA LYS A 203 2.25 -9.55 -5.65
C LYS A 203 2.72 -8.11 -5.39
N LYS A 204 1.81 -7.14 -5.44
CA LYS A 204 2.14 -5.72 -5.26
C LYS A 204 2.41 -5.39 -3.80
N ARG A 205 1.52 -5.77 -2.89
CA ARG A 205 1.56 -5.32 -1.49
C ARG A 205 2.91 -5.52 -0.79
N PRO A 206 3.60 -6.66 -0.94
CA PRO A 206 4.92 -6.82 -0.32
C PRO A 206 6.00 -5.88 -0.88
N ILE A 207 5.91 -5.52 -2.16
CA ILE A 207 6.81 -4.54 -2.79
C ILE A 207 6.62 -3.17 -2.12
N GLU A 208 5.36 -2.77 -1.91
CA GLU A 208 5.03 -1.51 -1.24
C GLU A 208 5.61 -1.49 0.17
N LEU A 209 5.39 -2.54 0.96
CA LEU A 209 5.90 -2.64 2.33
C LEU A 209 7.43 -2.55 2.37
N TYR A 210 8.11 -3.28 1.48
CA TYR A 210 9.55 -3.25 1.39
C TYR A 210 10.07 -1.85 1.01
N ASN A 211 9.44 -1.21 0.02
CA ASN A 211 9.78 0.14 -0.42
C ASN A 211 9.50 1.19 0.66
N GLU A 212 8.47 0.98 1.50
CA GLU A 212 8.10 1.77 2.68
C GLU A 212 9.04 1.57 3.88
N GLY A 213 10.09 0.77 3.73
CA GLY A 213 11.06 0.52 4.79
C GLY A 213 10.55 -0.44 5.87
N ILE A 214 9.43 -1.14 5.64
CA ILE A 214 9.00 -2.23 6.53
C ILE A 214 10.04 -3.35 6.45
N ASN A 215 10.61 -3.70 7.61
CA ASN A 215 11.63 -4.73 7.68
C ASN A 215 11.10 -6.07 7.17
N CYS A 216 11.77 -6.60 6.15
CA CYS A 216 11.49 -7.89 5.56
C CYS A 216 12.58 -8.88 5.96
N ASP A 217 12.24 -9.98 6.64
CA ASP A 217 13.21 -11.02 7.02
C ASP A 217 13.58 -11.87 5.80
N LEU A 218 14.49 -11.33 4.99
CA LEU A 218 14.97 -11.96 3.76
C LEU A 218 15.61 -13.33 4.03
N GLN A 219 16.23 -13.52 5.20
CA GLN A 219 16.88 -14.79 5.54
C GLN A 219 15.86 -15.91 5.80
N LYS A 220 14.79 -15.62 6.55
CA LYS A 220 13.69 -16.58 6.73
C LYS A 220 12.98 -16.88 5.42
N LEU A 221 12.71 -15.86 4.61
CA LEU A 221 12.10 -16.03 3.29
C LEU A 221 12.95 -16.91 2.37
N ARG A 222 14.25 -16.62 2.25
CA ARG A 222 15.18 -17.41 1.42
C ARG A 222 15.18 -18.88 1.80
N LYS A 223 15.24 -19.19 3.10
CA LYS A 223 15.21 -20.58 3.59
C LYS A 223 13.88 -21.27 3.30
N ARG A 224 12.78 -20.52 3.24
CA ARG A 224 11.45 -21.07 2.99
C ARG A 224 11.17 -21.31 1.51
N ILE A 225 11.57 -20.36 0.67
CA ILE A 225 11.14 -20.26 -0.74
C ILE A 225 12.15 -20.90 -1.68
N LEU A 226 13.44 -20.69 -1.43
CA LEU A 226 14.48 -21.11 -2.37
C LEU A 226 14.96 -22.52 -2.04
N SER A 227 15.16 -23.32 -3.08
CA SER A 227 15.91 -24.56 -2.98
C SER A 227 17.39 -24.30 -2.64
N LYS A 228 18.12 -25.35 -2.25
CA LYS A 228 19.57 -25.25 -2.01
C LYS A 228 20.32 -24.75 -3.25
N ASN A 229 19.99 -25.30 -4.42
CA ASN A 229 20.64 -24.93 -5.69
C ASN A 229 20.35 -23.47 -6.07
N GLU A 230 19.12 -23.00 -5.89
CA GLU A 230 18.77 -21.59 -6.15
C GLU A 230 19.48 -20.63 -5.19
N ASN A 231 19.64 -21.02 -3.91
CA ASN A 231 20.43 -20.24 -2.98
C ASN A 231 21.90 -20.15 -3.42
N GLU A 232 22.51 -21.24 -3.86
CA GLU A 232 23.89 -21.23 -4.35
C GLU A 232 24.07 -20.35 -5.60
N LEU A 233 23.08 -20.31 -6.49
CA LEU A 233 23.08 -19.40 -7.64
C LEU A 233 22.98 -17.93 -7.22
N LEU A 234 22.05 -17.62 -6.29
CA LEU A 234 21.88 -16.27 -5.77
C LEU A 234 23.14 -15.77 -5.06
N GLU A 235 23.79 -16.61 -4.25
CA GLU A 235 25.05 -16.25 -3.58
C GLU A 235 26.16 -15.87 -4.58
N LYS A 236 26.23 -16.55 -5.73
CA LYS A 236 27.20 -16.20 -6.78
C LYS A 236 26.93 -14.83 -7.39
N GLU A 237 25.66 -14.48 -7.61
CA GLU A 237 25.27 -13.16 -8.12
C GLU A 237 25.57 -12.05 -7.10
N LEU A 238 25.35 -12.32 -5.81
CA LEU A 238 25.56 -11.35 -4.72
C LEU A 238 27.03 -10.95 -4.52
N ILE A 239 28.00 -11.78 -4.94
CA ILE A 239 29.44 -11.44 -4.87
C ILE A 239 29.77 -10.15 -5.64
N SER A 240 29.01 -9.85 -6.69
CA SER A 240 29.24 -8.67 -7.53
C SER A 240 28.79 -7.34 -6.91
N PHE A 241 28.13 -7.38 -5.75
CA PHE A 241 27.64 -6.19 -5.06
C PHE A 241 28.49 -5.90 -3.82
N GLU A 242 28.86 -4.64 -3.63
CA GLU A 242 29.58 -4.19 -2.43
C GLU A 242 28.60 -3.70 -1.36
N ASP A 243 27.58 -2.94 -1.76
CA ASP A 243 26.57 -2.37 -0.86
C ASP A 243 25.55 -3.42 -0.39
N GLN A 244 25.21 -3.41 0.90
CA GLN A 244 24.26 -4.36 1.48
C GLN A 244 22.80 -4.07 1.06
N ASN A 245 22.43 -2.81 0.84
CA ASN A 245 21.08 -2.48 0.36
C ASN A 245 20.89 -3.01 -1.05
N ASP A 246 21.88 -2.87 -1.93
CA ASP A 246 21.79 -3.42 -3.29
C ASP A 246 21.64 -4.96 -3.28
N LYS A 247 22.32 -5.63 -2.35
CA LYS A 247 22.17 -7.07 -2.12
C LYS A 247 20.76 -7.43 -1.67
N ASP A 248 20.25 -6.72 -0.67
CA ASP A 248 18.91 -6.97 -0.12
C ASP A 248 17.84 -6.74 -1.19
N ASP A 249 17.98 -5.68 -1.98
CA ASP A 249 17.14 -5.36 -3.14
C ASP A 249 17.13 -6.51 -4.17
N LEU A 250 18.31 -7.01 -4.51
CA LEU A 250 18.46 -8.12 -5.46
C LEU A 250 17.81 -9.39 -4.91
N ILE A 251 18.07 -9.72 -3.65
CA ILE A 251 17.48 -10.89 -2.96
C ILE A 251 15.96 -10.78 -3.00
N PHE A 252 15.40 -9.63 -2.62
CA PHE A 252 13.96 -9.42 -2.58
C PHE A 252 13.33 -9.57 -3.98
N LYS A 253 13.94 -8.95 -5.00
CA LYS A 253 13.52 -9.10 -6.41
C LYS A 253 13.61 -10.55 -6.90
N PHE A 254 14.64 -11.29 -6.49
CA PHE A 254 14.79 -12.71 -6.83
C PHE A 254 13.70 -13.57 -6.20
N LEU A 255 13.40 -13.35 -4.92
CA LEU A 255 12.34 -14.06 -4.19
C LEU A 255 10.96 -13.82 -4.80
N LEU A 256 10.63 -12.56 -5.16
CA LEU A 256 9.36 -12.21 -5.80
C LEU A 256 9.13 -12.97 -7.12
N LYS A 257 10.19 -13.24 -7.88
CA LYS A 257 10.10 -14.00 -9.15
C LYS A 257 9.85 -15.50 -8.95
N ARG A 258 10.09 -16.04 -7.75
CA ARG A 258 9.98 -17.47 -7.44
C ARG A 258 8.64 -17.86 -6.83
N ILE A 259 7.90 -16.89 -6.31
CA ILE A 259 6.61 -17.13 -5.68
C ILE A 259 5.51 -17.28 -6.72
N ASN A 260 4.70 -18.31 -6.56
CA ASN A 260 3.45 -18.43 -7.27
C ASN A 260 2.35 -17.69 -6.50
N PHE A 261 2.09 -16.43 -6.86
CA PHE A 261 1.04 -15.62 -6.22
C PHE A 261 -0.39 -16.09 -6.53
N GLN A 262 -0.55 -17.13 -7.35
CA GLN A 262 -1.82 -17.84 -7.54
C GLN A 262 -2.03 -18.94 -6.48
N ASN A 263 -1.02 -19.24 -5.66
CA ASN A 263 -1.10 -20.23 -4.60
C ASN A 263 -1.28 -19.54 -3.24
N PHE A 264 -2.39 -19.84 -2.55
CA PHE A 264 -2.69 -19.25 -1.24
C PHE A 264 -1.60 -19.49 -0.20
N LYS A 265 -1.03 -20.70 -0.18
CA LYS A 265 0.01 -21.08 0.79
C LYS A 265 1.30 -20.30 0.52
N ASP A 266 1.69 -20.16 -0.74
CA ASP A 266 2.89 -19.41 -1.11
C ASP A 266 2.75 -17.92 -0.77
N CYS A 267 1.58 -17.33 -1.03
CA CYS A 267 1.26 -15.97 -0.56
C CYS A 267 1.38 -15.88 0.96
N ASN A 268 0.70 -16.75 1.71
CA ASN A 268 0.75 -16.76 3.17
C ASN A 268 2.19 -16.93 3.68
N ASP A 269 2.97 -17.84 3.10
CA ASP A 269 4.36 -18.07 3.49
C ASP A 269 5.22 -16.82 3.24
N PHE A 270 5.01 -16.12 2.11
CA PHE A 270 5.73 -14.87 1.83
C PHE A 270 5.44 -13.80 2.89
N PHE A 271 4.16 -13.55 3.19
CA PHE A 271 3.79 -12.58 4.21
C PHE A 271 4.25 -13.00 5.61
N LYS A 272 4.14 -14.29 5.95
CA LYS A 272 4.47 -14.81 7.28
C LYS A 272 5.96 -14.75 7.55
N PHE A 273 6.78 -15.25 6.62
CA PHE A 273 8.22 -15.33 6.82
C PHE A 273 8.93 -14.02 6.49
N GLY A 274 8.35 -13.17 5.63
CA GLY A 274 8.89 -11.87 5.29
C GLY A 274 8.51 -10.79 6.30
N PHE A 275 7.21 -10.64 6.56
CA PHE A 275 6.65 -9.48 7.28
C PHE A 275 5.98 -9.86 8.59
N ASN A 276 6.08 -11.13 9.03
CA ASN A 276 5.43 -11.64 10.22
C ASN A 276 3.90 -11.41 10.20
N ILE A 277 3.28 -11.73 9.06
CA ILE A 277 1.84 -11.62 8.77
C ILE A 277 1.33 -12.98 8.30
N SER A 278 0.49 -13.64 9.10
CA SER A 278 -0.05 -14.96 8.81
C SER A 278 -1.53 -14.83 8.44
N PHE A 279 -1.92 -15.33 7.27
CA PHE A 279 -3.31 -15.31 6.80
C PHE A 279 -4.22 -16.21 7.65
N TYR A 280 -3.65 -17.06 8.50
CA TYR A 280 -4.40 -17.88 9.45
C TYR A 280 -4.55 -17.22 10.84
N GLU A 281 -3.87 -16.11 11.07
CA GLU A 281 -3.86 -15.38 12.36
C GLU A 281 -4.55 -14.01 12.26
N ILE A 282 -4.96 -13.61 11.05
CA ILE A 282 -5.85 -12.46 10.84
C ILE A 282 -7.26 -12.74 11.39
N LYS A 283 -7.99 -11.68 11.72
CA LYS A 283 -9.33 -11.72 12.33
C LYS A 283 -10.43 -12.14 11.33
N ILE A 284 -10.26 -13.30 10.69
CA ILE A 284 -11.21 -13.90 9.75
C ILE A 284 -11.53 -15.31 10.20
N PRO A 285 -12.79 -15.76 10.13
CA PRO A 285 -13.12 -17.10 10.56
C PRO A 285 -12.52 -18.17 9.63
N GLN A 286 -12.02 -19.25 10.21
CA GLN A 286 -11.24 -20.29 9.51
C GLN A 286 -11.97 -20.93 8.32
N ASN A 287 -13.30 -21.09 8.41
CA ASN A 287 -14.11 -21.59 7.30
C ASN A 287 -14.03 -20.69 6.06
N THR A 288 -13.91 -19.37 6.25
CA THR A 288 -13.78 -18.40 5.15
C THR A 288 -12.43 -18.59 4.45
N ILE A 289 -11.36 -18.85 5.20
CA ILE A 289 -10.03 -19.15 4.63
C ILE A 289 -10.08 -20.44 3.80
N GLU A 290 -10.73 -21.49 4.31
CA GLU A 290 -10.88 -22.75 3.59
C GLU A 290 -11.69 -22.59 2.30
N GLU A 291 -12.74 -21.78 2.32
CA GLU A 291 -13.54 -21.47 1.14
C GLU A 291 -12.75 -20.66 0.10
N ILE A 292 -11.96 -19.67 0.53
CA ILE A 292 -11.08 -18.90 -0.36
C ILE A 292 -10.05 -19.80 -1.03
N ARG A 293 -9.46 -20.74 -0.29
CA ARG A 293 -8.52 -21.71 -0.86
C ARG A 293 -9.18 -22.55 -1.96
N LYS A 294 -10.41 -23.03 -1.74
CA LYS A 294 -11.19 -23.75 -2.76
C LYS A 294 -11.49 -22.87 -3.97
N ILE A 295 -11.86 -21.61 -3.76
CA ILE A 295 -12.11 -20.64 -4.84
C ILE A 295 -10.86 -20.51 -5.72
N ILE A 296 -9.68 -20.34 -5.12
CA ILE A 296 -8.40 -20.26 -5.84
C ILE A 296 -8.12 -21.54 -6.65
N GLU A 297 -8.39 -22.71 -6.07
CA GLU A 297 -8.25 -24.00 -6.76
C GLU A 297 -9.20 -24.12 -7.97
N TYR A 298 -10.42 -23.57 -7.88
CA TYR A 298 -11.37 -23.57 -8.98
C TYR A 298 -10.91 -22.79 -10.21
N ARG A 299 -10.07 -21.75 -10.07
CA ARG A 299 -9.48 -21.05 -11.24
C ARG A 299 -8.71 -22.01 -12.12
N HIS A 300 -7.85 -22.85 -11.55
CA HIS A 300 -7.07 -23.79 -12.34
C HIS A 300 -8.00 -24.66 -13.20
N ARG A 301 -9.14 -25.08 -12.65
CA ARG A 301 -10.13 -25.85 -13.39
C ARG A 301 -10.81 -25.04 -14.49
N ILE A 302 -11.24 -23.82 -14.18
CA ILE A 302 -11.93 -22.97 -15.16
C ILE A 302 -11.00 -22.67 -16.35
N VAL A 303 -9.75 -22.32 -16.07
CA VAL A 303 -8.76 -21.93 -17.09
C VAL A 303 -8.28 -23.14 -17.88
N HIS A 304 -8.01 -24.28 -17.24
CA HIS A 304 -7.38 -25.42 -17.91
C HIS A 304 -8.33 -26.54 -18.34
N VAL A 305 -9.55 -26.63 -17.78
CA VAL A 305 -10.54 -27.65 -18.16
C VAL A 305 -11.54 -27.07 -19.15
N SER A 306 -12.33 -26.07 -18.75
CA SER A 306 -13.31 -25.43 -19.64
C SER A 306 -13.92 -24.17 -19.03
N PRO A 307 -14.04 -23.07 -19.79
CA PRO A 307 -14.87 -21.92 -19.42
C PRO A 307 -16.37 -22.24 -19.28
N LEU A 308 -16.83 -23.40 -19.79
CA LEU A 308 -18.20 -23.90 -19.66
C LEU A 308 -18.41 -24.80 -18.44
N LEU A 309 -17.42 -24.88 -17.53
CA LEU A 309 -17.51 -25.72 -16.35
C LEU A 309 -18.67 -25.27 -15.45
N THR A 310 -19.69 -26.12 -15.34
CA THR A 310 -20.90 -25.85 -14.55
C THR A 310 -20.75 -26.26 -13.08
N ILE A 311 -20.06 -27.37 -12.81
CA ILE A 311 -19.84 -27.91 -11.46
C ILE A 311 -18.36 -27.77 -11.10
N LEU A 312 -18.07 -26.92 -10.12
CA LEU A 312 -16.71 -26.54 -9.74
C LEU A 312 -15.96 -27.60 -8.94
N ASN A 313 -16.65 -28.58 -8.36
CA ASN A 313 -16.09 -29.67 -7.55
C ASN A 313 -16.39 -31.07 -8.12
N PHE A 314 -16.49 -31.19 -9.46
CA PHE A 314 -16.92 -32.43 -10.14
C PHE A 314 -16.06 -33.67 -9.83
N ASP A 315 -14.79 -33.48 -9.46
CA ASP A 315 -13.81 -34.53 -9.12
C ASP A 315 -13.82 -34.93 -7.64
N GLU A 316 -14.70 -34.33 -6.82
CA GLU A 316 -14.84 -34.64 -5.39
C GLU A 316 -16.08 -35.53 -5.16
N PRO A 317 -15.97 -36.87 -5.36
CA PRO A 317 -17.12 -37.77 -5.25
C PRO A 317 -17.73 -37.75 -3.85
N GLY A 318 -19.06 -37.83 -3.78
CA GLY A 318 -19.81 -37.84 -2.52
C GLY A 318 -20.02 -36.47 -1.88
N LYS A 319 -19.47 -35.39 -2.46
CA LYS A 319 -19.77 -34.01 -2.02
C LYS A 319 -20.92 -33.41 -2.81
N ARG A 320 -21.64 -32.47 -2.18
CA ARG A 320 -22.71 -31.71 -2.85
C ARG A 320 -22.11 -30.89 -4.00
N PRO A 321 -22.70 -30.90 -5.20
CA PRO A 321 -22.19 -30.12 -6.32
C PRO A 321 -22.23 -28.62 -6.01
N ILE A 322 -21.13 -27.95 -6.31
CA ILE A 322 -21.00 -26.50 -6.24
C ILE A 322 -21.18 -25.96 -7.66
N PHE A 323 -22.32 -25.33 -7.88
CA PHE A 323 -22.64 -24.72 -9.17
C PHE A 323 -22.03 -23.33 -9.26
N ASN A 324 -21.39 -23.08 -10.38
CA ASN A 324 -20.92 -21.74 -10.68
C ASN A 324 -22.11 -20.86 -11.07
N SER A 325 -22.45 -19.89 -10.23
CA SER A 325 -23.59 -18.98 -10.41
C SER A 325 -23.21 -17.57 -10.02
N ILE A 326 -24.01 -16.58 -10.42
CA ILE A 326 -23.78 -15.18 -10.03
C ILE A 326 -23.78 -15.03 -8.50
N ASN A 327 -24.66 -15.75 -7.80
CA ASN A 327 -24.69 -15.74 -6.34
C ASN A 327 -23.39 -16.29 -5.74
N PHE A 328 -22.87 -17.39 -6.26
CA PHE A 328 -21.60 -17.95 -5.84
C PHE A 328 -20.44 -16.95 -6.06
N VAL A 329 -20.45 -16.22 -7.18
CA VAL A 329 -19.46 -15.19 -7.48
C VAL A 329 -19.54 -14.01 -6.50
N LYS A 330 -20.74 -13.50 -6.20
CA LYS A 330 -20.94 -12.44 -5.21
C LYS A 330 -20.45 -12.86 -3.83
N GLU A 331 -20.80 -14.07 -3.39
CA GLU A 331 -20.31 -14.61 -2.12
C GLU A 331 -18.78 -14.76 -2.10
N SER A 332 -18.20 -15.23 -3.21
CA SER A 332 -16.75 -15.37 -3.37
C SER A 332 -16.04 -14.02 -3.33
N LEU A 333 -16.59 -12.99 -3.98
CA LEU A 333 -16.09 -11.62 -3.93
C LEU A 333 -16.06 -11.10 -2.50
N ASN A 334 -17.18 -11.23 -1.77
CA ASN A 334 -17.27 -10.75 -0.39
C ASN A 334 -16.24 -11.42 0.53
N LYS A 335 -16.06 -12.74 0.40
CA LYS A 335 -15.07 -13.50 1.19
C LYS A 335 -13.65 -13.06 0.85
N MET A 336 -13.35 -12.91 -0.44
CA MET A 336 -12.05 -12.45 -0.89
C MET A 336 -11.79 -11.00 -0.42
N ASP A 337 -12.78 -10.12 -0.51
CA ASP A 337 -12.66 -8.74 -0.03
C ASP A 337 -12.36 -8.73 1.47
N CYS A 338 -13.13 -9.45 2.28
CA CYS A 338 -12.84 -9.60 3.72
C CYS A 338 -11.37 -10.01 3.98
N LEU A 339 -10.85 -10.98 3.23
CA LEU A 339 -9.45 -11.40 3.31
C LEU A 339 -8.48 -10.26 2.97
N ILE A 340 -8.67 -9.62 1.83
CA ILE A 340 -7.80 -8.54 1.38
C ILE A 340 -7.83 -7.36 2.36
N GLN A 341 -9.00 -6.96 2.87
CA GLN A 341 -9.12 -5.92 3.88
C GLN A 341 -8.35 -6.29 5.15
N ALA A 342 -8.53 -7.50 5.68
CA ALA A 342 -7.86 -7.90 6.92
C ALA A 342 -6.33 -8.00 6.76
N ILE A 343 -5.85 -8.52 5.62
CA ILE A 343 -4.41 -8.50 5.31
C ILE A 343 -3.93 -7.05 5.22
N HIS A 344 -4.65 -6.20 4.50
CA HIS A 344 -4.29 -4.79 4.35
C HIS A 344 -4.18 -4.10 5.70
N GLU A 345 -5.22 -4.17 6.53
CA GLU A 345 -5.23 -3.62 7.89
C GLU A 345 -4.06 -4.14 8.73
N GLN A 346 -3.78 -5.45 8.70
CA GLN A 346 -2.65 -6.00 9.46
C GLN A 346 -1.31 -5.45 8.95
N THR A 347 -1.15 -5.26 7.64
CA THR A 347 0.06 -4.66 7.09
C THR A 347 0.23 -3.20 7.52
N LEU A 348 -0.85 -2.45 7.74
CA LEU A 348 -0.79 -1.07 8.26
C LEU A 348 -0.39 -1.00 9.75
N THR A 349 -0.45 -2.11 10.49
CA THR A 349 0.04 -2.14 11.88
C THR A 349 1.53 -2.39 11.99
N LYS A 350 2.18 -2.87 10.92
CA LYS A 350 3.62 -3.13 10.90
C LYS A 350 4.38 -1.81 10.83
N GLY A 351 5.45 -1.70 11.63
CA GLY A 351 6.16 -0.46 11.90
C GLY A 351 5.97 0.10 13.32
N ASN A 352 5.12 -0.53 14.15
CA ASN A 352 4.98 -0.21 15.58
C ASN A 352 5.91 -1.03 16.50
N ASP A 353 6.61 -2.03 15.95
CA ASP A 353 7.38 -3.04 16.71
C ASP A 353 8.88 -2.75 16.71
#